data_AF-A0A7I4FEQ6-F1
#
_entry.id   AF-A0A7I4FEQ6-F1
#
_cell.length_a   1.000
_cell.length_b   1.000
_cell.length_c   1.000
_cell.angle_alpha   90.00
_cell.angle_beta   90.00
_cell.angle_gamma   90.00
#
_symmetry.space_group_name_H-M   'P 1'
#
loop_
_entity.id
_entity.type
_entity.pdbx_description
1 polymer ?
#
loop_
_entity_poly.entity_id
_entity_poly.type
_entity_poly.pdbx_seq_one_letter_code
_entity_poly.pdbx_strand_id
1 'polypeptide(L)'
;MLSLKNGVLHFVHPSLSIPCFRHGQALRMGTAGNSTRMRPRIHSFPVMAGGAQVKVMESIIGDIAKDRSKVPKVVLKRGKTQLFRGGNPMVYSGAIDRVVGRPPPVAGDLVMVTDGAEQPIAWGVYNPLSMFAVRIMQTEDEARREPECVLNMETLLLSRFSAARKLRKTLGLPSDHTNVFRLVNSEGDRLSGLIVDVLGEQVVVASSAAWVERHRSTIELAVGKAIKTSHVSWRPSVEILKEEGLQVSTSEDSSLDSASDVIGDFEVFESFLVLFLHTHKFL
;
A
#
# COMPACT_ATOMS: atom_id res chain seq x y z
N MET A 1 -0.56 -31.87 15.24
CA MET A 1 0.24 -32.83 14.46
C MET A 1 -0.65 -33.31 13.32
N LEU A 2 -0.27 -33.09 12.05
CA LEU A 2 -1.09 -33.44 10.88
C LEU A 2 -0.92 -34.92 10.54
N SER A 3 -2.01 -35.64 10.32
CA SER A 3 -1.99 -37.04 9.84
C SER A 3 -2.97 -37.21 8.69
N LEU A 4 -2.48 -37.67 7.54
CA LEU A 4 -3.30 -38.02 6.38
C LEU A 4 -3.87 -39.43 6.55
N LYS A 5 -5.19 -39.58 6.42
CA LYS A 5 -5.85 -40.87 6.17
C LYS A 5 -6.93 -40.69 5.11
N ASN A 6 -6.98 -41.59 4.14
CA ASN A 6 -7.97 -41.65 3.05
C ASN A 6 -8.18 -40.34 2.28
N GLY A 7 -7.12 -39.58 2.04
CA GLY A 7 -7.17 -38.38 1.19
C GLY A 7 -7.89 -37.17 1.80
N VAL A 8 -8.25 -37.21 3.09
CA VAL A 8 -8.90 -36.09 3.79
C VAL A 8 -8.00 -35.60 4.93
N LEU A 9 -7.77 -34.28 4.98
CA LEU A 9 -6.96 -33.64 6.02
C LEU A 9 -7.80 -33.51 7.30
N HIS A 10 -7.45 -34.27 8.35
CA HIS A 10 -8.11 -34.16 9.65
C HIS A 10 -7.29 -33.28 10.60
N PHE A 11 -7.89 -32.19 11.09
CA PHE A 11 -7.34 -31.38 12.17
C PHE A 11 -7.60 -32.09 13.50
N VAL A 12 -6.52 -32.56 14.15
CA VAL A 12 -6.57 -33.04 15.54
C VAL A 12 -6.09 -31.91 16.44
N HIS A 13 -7.03 -31.26 17.13
CA HIS A 13 -6.72 -30.23 18.12
C HIS A 13 -6.28 -30.89 19.43
N PRO A 14 -5.15 -30.51 20.03
CA PRO A 14 -4.87 -30.88 21.42
C PRO A 14 -5.82 -30.11 22.33
N SER A 15 -6.48 -30.86 23.20
CA SER A 15 -7.37 -30.42 24.26
C SER A 15 -6.62 -29.53 25.26
N LEU A 16 -7.01 -28.26 25.33
CA LEU A 16 -6.72 -27.39 26.47
C LEU A 16 -8.05 -27.00 27.11
N SER A 17 -8.17 -27.44 28.35
CA SER A 17 -9.27 -27.30 29.29
C SER A 17 -9.54 -25.83 29.63
N ILE A 18 -10.77 -25.38 29.35
CA ILE A 18 -11.34 -24.14 29.91
C ILE A 18 -12.06 -24.52 31.20
N PRO A 19 -11.72 -23.94 32.38
CA PRO A 19 -12.59 -24.04 33.54
C PRO A 19 -13.74 -23.05 33.40
N CYS A 20 -14.94 -23.60 33.17
CA CYS A 20 -16.22 -23.00 33.52
C CYS A 20 -16.23 -22.63 35.02
N PHE A 21 -16.50 -21.38 35.37
CA PHE A 21 -16.88 -21.01 36.74
C PHE A 21 -18.40 -20.81 36.82
N ARG A 22 -19.03 -21.67 37.64
CA ARG A 22 -20.46 -21.74 37.93
C ARG A 22 -20.92 -20.57 38.81
N HIS A 23 -22.22 -20.28 38.67
CA HIS A 23 -23.05 -19.45 39.52
C HIS A 23 -23.05 -19.86 41.00
N GLY A 24 -23.19 -18.84 41.85
CA GLY A 24 -24.19 -18.83 42.94
C GLY A 24 -23.68 -19.11 44.35
N GLN A 25 -23.72 -18.08 45.20
CA GLN A 25 -24.38 -18.18 46.51
C GLN A 25 -24.66 -16.79 47.10
N ALA A 26 -25.89 -16.64 47.58
CA ALA A 26 -26.40 -15.49 48.30
C ALA A 26 -26.09 -15.61 49.79
N LEU A 27 -25.86 -14.49 50.46
CA LEU A 27 -26.10 -14.38 51.90
C LEU A 27 -26.71 -13.02 52.22
N ARG A 28 -27.78 -13.09 53.01
CA ARG A 28 -28.69 -12.01 53.40
C ARG A 28 -28.44 -11.65 54.87
N MET A 29 -28.79 -10.40 55.18
CA MET A 29 -29.26 -9.84 56.45
C MET A 29 -28.24 -9.29 57.46
N GLY A 30 -28.49 -8.02 57.83
CA GLY A 30 -27.89 -7.32 58.97
C GLY A 30 -28.41 -5.86 59.01
N THR A 31 -29.41 -5.61 59.84
CA THR A 31 -30.18 -4.37 60.00
C THR A 31 -29.53 -3.33 60.93
N ALA A 32 -29.80 -2.06 60.61
CA ALA A 32 -30.00 -0.87 61.47
C ALA A 32 -28.83 -0.30 62.30
N GLY A 33 -28.58 1.01 62.12
CA GLY A 33 -27.70 1.81 62.98
C GLY A 33 -27.50 3.25 62.49
N ASN A 34 -28.43 4.12 62.90
CA ASN A 34 -28.48 5.58 62.80
C ASN A 34 -27.11 6.31 62.73
N SER A 35 -26.90 7.14 61.70
CA SER A 35 -25.90 8.23 61.77
C SER A 35 -26.31 9.45 60.94
N THR A 36 -26.48 10.53 61.68
CA THR A 36 -26.57 11.96 61.33
C THR A 36 -26.22 12.36 59.89
N ARG A 37 -27.23 12.94 59.23
CA ARG A 37 -27.20 13.58 57.92
C ARG A 37 -26.39 14.89 57.98
N MET A 38 -25.10 14.86 57.66
CA MET A 38 -24.35 16.08 57.32
C MET A 38 -24.45 16.34 55.81
N ARG A 39 -24.97 17.52 55.45
CA ARG A 39 -24.96 18.02 54.07
C ARG A 39 -23.52 18.40 53.70
N PRO A 40 -22.91 17.86 52.63
CA PRO A 40 -21.63 18.38 52.17
C PRO A 40 -21.86 19.77 51.58
N ARG A 41 -21.06 20.74 52.02
CA ARG A 41 -20.93 22.06 51.39
C ARG A 41 -20.47 21.85 49.95
N ILE A 42 -21.29 22.25 48.99
CA ILE A 42 -20.86 22.37 47.59
C ILE A 42 -19.93 23.58 47.54
N HIS A 43 -18.62 23.34 47.59
CA HIS A 43 -17.65 24.31 47.12
C HIS A 43 -17.62 24.21 45.59
N SER A 44 -18.19 25.22 44.93
CA SER A 44 -18.03 25.43 43.49
C SER A 44 -16.57 25.71 43.21
N PHE A 45 -15.83 24.70 42.75
CA PHE A 45 -14.51 24.89 42.18
C PHE A 45 -14.68 25.55 40.81
N PRO A 46 -13.93 26.62 40.49
CA PRO A 46 -13.94 27.17 39.14
C PRO A 46 -13.47 26.06 38.20
N VAL A 47 -14.32 25.71 37.23
CA VAL A 47 -13.93 24.91 36.08
C VAL A 47 -12.96 25.79 35.29
N MET A 48 -11.67 25.64 35.57
CA MET A 48 -10.63 26.11 34.67
C MET A 48 -10.86 25.35 33.36
N ALA A 49 -11.30 26.07 32.34
CA ALA A 49 -11.32 25.60 30.98
C ALA A 49 -9.86 25.31 30.57
N GLY A 50 -9.38 24.13 30.92
CA GLY A 50 -8.19 23.54 30.35
C GLY A 50 -8.53 23.22 28.90
N GLY A 51 -8.42 24.22 28.03
CA GLY A 51 -8.27 23.98 26.61
C GLY A 51 -7.04 23.09 26.46
N ALA A 52 -7.28 21.80 26.25
CA ALA A 52 -6.24 20.90 25.79
C ALA A 52 -5.74 21.51 24.48
N GLN A 53 -4.60 22.19 24.54
CA GLN A 53 -3.87 22.51 23.34
C GLN A 53 -3.49 21.18 22.73
N VAL A 54 -4.26 20.76 21.72
CA VAL A 54 -3.85 19.72 20.80
C VAL A 54 -2.56 20.25 20.21
N LYS A 55 -1.42 19.74 20.68
CA LYS A 55 -0.12 20.03 20.12
C LYS A 55 -0.24 19.64 18.65
N VAL A 56 -0.28 20.62 17.75
CA VAL A 56 -0.26 20.38 16.31
C VAL A 56 1.01 19.58 16.08
N MET A 57 0.86 18.28 15.83
CA MET A 57 1.99 17.44 15.57
C MET A 57 2.51 17.90 14.22
N GLU A 58 3.70 18.50 14.21
CA GLU A 58 4.32 18.99 12.98
C GLU A 58 4.36 17.85 11.96
N SER A 59 3.84 18.14 10.77
CA SER A 59 3.83 17.19 9.66
C SER A 59 5.11 17.38 8.88
N ILE A 60 5.92 16.33 8.83
CA ILE A 60 7.20 16.36 8.11
C ILE A 60 6.96 16.55 6.60
N ILE A 61 5.87 15.94 6.07
CA ILE A 61 5.44 16.15 4.70
C ILE A 61 5.07 17.62 4.50
N GLY A 62 4.31 18.19 5.44
CA GLY A 62 3.92 19.60 5.40
C GLY A 62 5.11 20.55 5.42
N ASP A 63 6.11 20.29 6.26
CA ASP A 63 7.27 21.15 6.42
C ASP A 63 8.22 21.07 5.22
N ILE A 64 8.49 19.85 4.71
CA ILE A 64 9.26 19.66 3.47
C ILE A 64 8.52 20.26 2.26
N ALA A 65 7.19 20.19 2.23
CA ALA A 65 6.41 20.78 1.15
C ALA A 65 6.31 22.31 1.22
N LYS A 66 6.35 22.92 2.42
CA LYS A 66 6.42 24.39 2.58
C LYS A 66 7.68 24.95 1.92
N ASP A 67 8.81 24.27 2.09
CA ASP A 67 10.08 24.62 1.44
C ASP A 67 9.99 24.50 -0.11
N ARG A 68 9.13 23.59 -0.60
CA ARG A 68 8.85 23.40 -2.02
C ARG A 68 7.69 24.21 -2.57
N SER A 69 7.31 25.31 -1.88
CA SER A 69 6.18 26.22 -2.13
C SER A 69 5.56 26.08 -3.54
N LYS A 70 4.60 25.16 -3.71
CA LYS A 70 3.75 24.94 -4.92
C LYS A 70 3.13 23.54 -5.01
N VAL A 71 3.44 22.60 -4.10
CA VAL A 71 2.89 21.24 -4.19
C VAL A 71 1.36 21.27 -4.06
N PRO A 72 0.61 20.83 -5.09
CA PRO A 72 -0.84 20.81 -5.05
C PRO A 72 -1.34 19.85 -3.97
N LYS A 73 -2.56 20.10 -3.46
CA LYS A 73 -3.19 19.33 -2.39
C LYS A 73 -4.45 18.65 -2.90
N VAL A 74 -4.64 17.42 -2.46
CA VAL A 74 -5.91 16.70 -2.51
C VAL A 74 -6.47 16.68 -1.09
N VAL A 75 -7.60 17.35 -0.89
CA VAL A 75 -8.28 17.43 0.40
C VAL A 75 -9.35 16.35 0.46
N LEU A 76 -9.29 15.49 1.47
CA LEU A 76 -10.24 14.40 1.65
C LEU A 76 -11.53 14.86 2.34
N LYS A 77 -12.64 14.19 2.02
CA LYS A 77 -13.91 14.36 2.73
C LYS A 77 -13.76 14.00 4.22
N ARG A 78 -14.46 14.74 5.08
CA ARG A 78 -14.49 14.49 6.53
C ARG A 78 -14.88 13.03 6.81
N GLY A 79 -14.18 12.40 7.76
CA GLY A 79 -14.43 11.01 8.17
C GLY A 79 -13.83 9.93 7.26
N LYS A 80 -13.25 10.27 6.09
CA LYS A 80 -12.59 9.30 5.19
C LYS A 80 -11.09 9.14 5.45
N THR A 81 -10.51 9.98 6.29
CA THR A 81 -9.07 10.01 6.61
C THR A 81 -8.55 8.73 7.26
N GLN A 82 -9.37 8.07 8.09
CA GLN A 82 -8.94 6.91 8.86
C GLN A 82 -8.54 5.72 7.98
N LEU A 83 -9.19 5.57 6.81
CA LEU A 83 -8.90 4.51 5.85
C LEU A 83 -7.45 4.60 5.32
N PHE A 84 -6.96 5.80 5.09
CA PHE A 84 -5.64 6.04 4.50
C PHE A 84 -4.54 6.06 5.56
N ARG A 85 -4.84 6.53 6.78
CA ARG A 85 -3.95 6.33 7.93
C ARG A 85 -3.77 4.85 8.27
N GLY A 86 -4.82 4.04 8.06
CA GLY A 86 -4.78 2.58 8.20
C GLY A 86 -4.00 1.83 7.11
N GLY A 87 -3.42 2.54 6.14
CA GLY A 87 -2.50 1.97 5.16
C GLY A 87 -3.11 1.61 3.80
N ASN A 88 -4.37 1.93 3.51
CA ASN A 88 -4.90 1.81 2.15
C ASN A 88 -4.16 2.81 1.23
N PRO A 89 -3.42 2.35 0.20
CA PRO A 89 -2.63 3.24 -0.64
C PRO A 89 -3.45 3.92 -1.75
N MET A 90 -4.75 3.64 -1.90
CA MET A 90 -5.55 4.08 -3.06
C MET A 90 -6.67 5.04 -2.65
N VAL A 91 -6.54 6.32 -3.00
CA VAL A 91 -7.58 7.33 -2.82
C VAL A 91 -8.49 7.34 -4.05
N TYR A 92 -9.72 6.88 -3.87
CA TYR A 92 -10.75 6.94 -4.91
C TYR A 92 -11.30 8.37 -5.07
N SER A 93 -11.75 8.73 -6.27
CA SER A 93 -12.33 10.06 -6.57
C SER A 93 -13.47 10.44 -5.60
N GLY A 94 -14.30 9.48 -5.21
CA GLY A 94 -15.41 9.69 -4.26
C GLY A 94 -14.98 10.09 -2.84
N ALA A 95 -13.71 9.87 -2.46
CA ALA A 95 -13.15 10.28 -1.17
C ALA A 95 -12.59 11.72 -1.18
N ILE A 96 -12.43 12.33 -2.35
CA ILE A 96 -11.88 13.68 -2.51
C ILE A 96 -13.00 14.71 -2.32
N ASP A 97 -12.75 15.70 -1.46
CA ASP A 97 -13.60 16.89 -1.28
C ASP A 97 -13.27 17.95 -2.33
N ARG A 98 -11.99 18.30 -2.43
CA ARG A 98 -11.50 19.28 -3.40
C ARG A 98 -10.02 19.04 -3.71
N VAL A 99 -9.60 19.57 -4.87
CA VAL A 99 -8.20 19.62 -5.29
C VAL A 99 -7.77 21.08 -5.32
N VAL A 100 -6.65 21.40 -4.67
CA VAL A 100 -6.14 22.76 -4.49
C VAL A 100 -4.76 22.87 -5.15
N GLY A 101 -4.65 23.71 -6.16
CA GLY A 101 -3.39 23.96 -6.88
C GLY A 101 -3.60 25.07 -7.91
N ARG A 102 -2.56 25.87 -8.16
CA ARG A 102 -2.54 26.88 -9.23
C ARG A 102 -1.20 26.81 -9.97
N PRO A 103 -1.16 26.24 -11.19
CA PRO A 103 -2.26 25.61 -11.92
C PRO A 103 -2.79 24.34 -11.21
N PRO A 104 -4.01 23.86 -11.55
CA PRO A 104 -4.50 22.57 -11.06
C PRO A 104 -3.54 21.43 -11.44
N PRO A 105 -3.35 20.41 -10.58
CA PRO A 105 -2.49 19.27 -10.90
C PRO A 105 -3.06 18.46 -12.06
N VAL A 106 -2.16 17.90 -12.87
CA VAL A 106 -2.48 17.00 -13.99
C VAL A 106 -2.09 15.56 -13.67
N ALA A 107 -2.45 14.62 -14.55
CA ALA A 107 -2.08 13.23 -14.37
C ALA A 107 -0.57 13.06 -14.21
N GLY A 108 -0.17 12.27 -13.23
CA GLY A 108 1.20 11.97 -12.83
C GLY A 108 1.88 13.03 -11.96
N ASP A 109 1.21 14.13 -11.60
CA ASP A 109 1.78 15.12 -10.67
C ASP A 109 1.84 14.59 -9.24
N LEU A 110 2.85 15.04 -8.49
CA LEU A 110 2.93 14.77 -7.06
C LEU A 110 1.99 15.70 -6.29
N VAL A 111 1.17 15.13 -5.42
CA VAL A 111 0.22 15.86 -4.58
C VAL A 111 0.40 15.50 -3.12
N MET A 112 0.14 16.46 -2.24
CA MET A 112 -0.10 16.18 -0.84
C MET A 112 -1.53 15.70 -0.65
N VAL A 113 -1.72 14.65 0.13
CA VAL A 113 -3.05 14.22 0.59
C VAL A 113 -3.24 14.79 1.99
N THR A 114 -4.33 15.52 2.18
CA THR A 114 -4.66 16.20 3.43
C THR A 114 -6.03 15.80 3.93
N ASP A 115 -6.25 15.87 5.24
CA ASP A 115 -7.58 15.74 5.81
C ASP A 115 -8.42 17.02 5.64
N GLY A 116 -9.67 16.99 6.10
CA GLY A 116 -10.58 18.14 5.98
C GLY A 116 -10.16 19.39 6.78
N ALA A 117 -9.14 19.29 7.65
CA ALA A 117 -8.51 20.41 8.34
C ALA A 117 -7.19 20.85 7.66
N GLU A 118 -6.95 20.37 6.43
CA GLU A 118 -5.75 20.59 5.62
C GLU A 118 -4.45 20.10 6.26
N GLN A 119 -4.52 19.19 7.22
CA GLN A 119 -3.33 18.56 7.78
C GLN A 119 -2.85 17.46 6.83
N PRO A 120 -1.57 17.46 6.41
CA PRO A 120 -1.02 16.40 5.56
C PRO A 120 -1.05 15.05 6.27
N ILE A 121 -1.41 14.01 5.54
CA ILE A 121 -1.44 12.62 6.02
C ILE A 121 -0.58 11.69 5.17
N ALA A 122 -0.30 12.10 3.93
CA ALA A 122 0.46 11.36 2.94
C ALA A 122 0.84 12.26 1.76
N TRP A 123 1.68 11.76 0.87
CA TRP A 123 1.81 12.28 -0.49
C TRP A 123 1.69 11.13 -1.50
N GLY A 124 1.34 11.47 -2.73
CA GLY A 124 1.12 10.48 -3.77
C GLY A 124 1.13 11.06 -5.16
N VAL A 125 0.87 10.19 -6.14
CA VAL A 125 0.75 10.57 -7.55
C VAL A 125 -0.72 10.72 -7.90
N TYR A 126 -1.09 11.87 -8.46
CA TYR A 126 -2.45 12.20 -8.87
C TYR A 126 -2.75 11.71 -10.29
N ASN A 127 -3.94 11.16 -10.51
CA ASN A 127 -4.46 10.90 -11.85
C ASN A 127 -5.98 11.15 -11.88
N PRO A 128 -6.46 12.27 -12.45
CA PRO A 128 -7.90 12.59 -12.47
C PRO A 128 -8.74 11.62 -13.29
N LEU A 129 -8.12 10.88 -14.23
CA LEU A 129 -8.82 9.95 -15.12
C LEU A 129 -8.97 8.56 -14.50
N SER A 130 -8.09 8.20 -13.55
CA SER A 130 -8.09 6.91 -12.88
C SER A 130 -9.21 6.80 -11.84
N MET A 131 -9.74 5.58 -11.66
CA MET A 131 -10.55 5.24 -10.48
C MET A 131 -9.78 5.49 -9.16
N PHE A 132 -8.45 5.31 -9.18
CA PHE A 132 -7.56 5.58 -8.06
C PHE A 132 -6.92 6.96 -8.23
N ALA A 133 -7.75 7.99 -8.01
CA ALA A 133 -7.40 9.39 -8.23
C ALA A 133 -6.09 9.84 -7.57
N VAL A 134 -5.73 9.29 -6.41
CA VAL A 134 -4.36 9.39 -5.88
C VAL A 134 -3.85 8.01 -5.47
N ARG A 135 -2.68 7.63 -5.97
CA ARG A 135 -1.91 6.49 -5.44
C ARG A 135 -0.91 7.03 -4.44
N ILE A 136 -1.14 6.75 -3.15
CA ILE A 136 -0.28 7.17 -2.05
C ILE A 136 1.06 6.45 -2.16
N MET A 137 2.13 7.24 -2.17
CA MET A 137 3.51 6.77 -2.29
C MET A 137 4.19 6.66 -0.92
N GLN A 138 3.85 7.57 -0.01
CA GLN A 138 4.34 7.57 1.35
C GLN A 138 3.30 8.19 2.29
N THR A 139 3.01 7.54 3.41
CA THR A 139 2.22 8.14 4.49
C THR A 139 3.07 9.05 5.37
N GLU A 140 2.45 9.89 6.19
CA GLU A 140 3.15 10.73 7.18
C GLU A 140 4.06 9.91 8.11
N ASP A 141 3.59 8.74 8.57
CA ASP A 141 4.38 7.85 9.44
C ASP A 141 5.57 7.21 8.71
N GLU A 142 5.46 7.00 7.40
CA GLU A 142 6.58 6.55 6.57
C GLU A 142 7.56 7.68 6.29
N ALA A 143 7.06 8.88 6.03
CA ALA A 143 7.84 10.08 5.81
C ALA A 143 8.71 10.43 7.02
N ARG A 144 8.24 10.14 8.25
CA ARG A 144 9.06 10.28 9.46
C ARG A 144 10.23 9.31 9.53
N ARG A 145 10.09 8.13 8.94
CA ARG A 145 11.14 7.09 8.92
C ARG A 145 12.14 7.29 7.78
N GLU A 146 11.66 7.78 6.65
CA GLU A 146 12.42 7.98 5.40
C GLU A 146 12.16 9.40 4.85
N PRO A 147 12.58 10.47 5.55
CA PRO A 147 12.32 11.86 5.18
C PRO A 147 12.93 12.25 3.82
N GLU A 148 14.04 11.64 3.43
CA GLU A 148 14.71 11.85 2.14
C GLU A 148 13.86 11.40 0.93
N CYS A 149 12.88 10.52 1.17
CA CYS A 149 11.97 10.04 0.13
C CYS A 149 10.77 10.99 -0.08
N VAL A 150 10.55 11.96 0.81
CA VAL A 150 9.38 12.85 0.74
C VAL A 150 9.41 13.66 -0.55
N LEU A 151 8.36 13.49 -1.37
CA LEU A 151 8.23 14.13 -2.68
C LEU A 151 9.44 13.88 -3.60
N ASN A 152 10.09 12.73 -3.45
CA ASN A 152 11.22 12.31 -4.26
C ASN A 152 11.00 10.87 -4.76
N MET A 153 10.41 10.76 -5.95
CA MET A 153 10.05 9.47 -6.56
C MET A 153 11.26 8.57 -6.81
N GLU A 154 12.41 9.12 -7.21
CA GLU A 154 13.60 8.32 -7.49
C GLU A 154 14.14 7.67 -6.22
N THR A 155 14.36 8.47 -5.17
CA THR A 155 14.85 7.96 -3.89
C THR A 155 13.85 6.98 -3.27
N LEU A 156 12.55 7.28 -3.36
CA LEU A 156 11.51 6.37 -2.90
C LEU A 156 11.53 5.04 -3.65
N LEU A 157 11.59 5.05 -4.98
CA LEU A 157 11.62 3.82 -5.79
C LEU A 157 12.80 2.93 -5.39
N LEU A 158 13.99 3.50 -5.25
CA LEU A 158 15.17 2.75 -4.80
C LEU A 158 14.99 2.18 -3.39
N SER A 159 14.41 2.95 -2.46
CA SER A 159 14.08 2.47 -1.11
C SER A 159 13.10 1.29 -1.16
N ARG A 160 12.00 1.42 -1.90
CA ARG A 160 10.95 0.37 -2.00
C ARG A 160 11.45 -0.89 -2.68
N PHE A 161 12.25 -0.79 -3.74
CA PHE A 161 12.88 -1.96 -4.36
C PHE A 161 13.85 -2.67 -3.39
N SER A 162 14.61 -1.91 -2.61
CA SER A 162 15.50 -2.47 -1.58
C SER A 162 14.69 -3.21 -0.49
N ALA A 163 13.61 -2.60 0.00
CA ALA A 163 12.71 -3.20 0.98
C ALA A 163 12.04 -4.47 0.44
N ALA A 164 11.51 -4.43 -0.80
CA ALA A 164 10.88 -5.56 -1.45
C ALA A 164 11.87 -6.73 -1.62
N ARG A 165 13.09 -6.45 -2.09
CA ARG A 165 14.16 -7.46 -2.19
C ARG A 165 14.51 -8.06 -0.82
N LYS A 166 14.62 -7.22 0.22
CA LYS A 166 14.90 -7.67 1.58
C LYS A 166 13.80 -8.61 2.07
N LEU A 167 12.53 -8.26 1.85
CA LEU A 167 11.39 -9.11 2.20
C LEU A 167 11.48 -10.48 1.50
N ARG A 168 11.75 -10.52 0.20
CA ARG A 168 11.87 -11.80 -0.54
C ARG A 168 13.02 -12.65 -0.01
N LYS A 169 14.16 -12.03 0.32
CA LYS A 169 15.27 -12.73 0.97
C LYS A 169 14.88 -13.33 2.32
N THR A 170 14.08 -12.62 3.14
CA THR A 170 13.61 -13.18 4.41
C THR A 170 12.63 -14.34 4.24
N LEU A 171 11.97 -14.42 3.08
CA LEU A 171 11.12 -15.55 2.69
C LEU A 171 11.94 -16.70 2.05
N GLY A 172 13.27 -16.58 1.99
CA GLY A 172 14.14 -17.58 1.38
C GLY A 172 14.19 -17.53 -0.14
N LEU A 173 13.89 -16.39 -0.77
CA LEU A 173 13.88 -16.23 -2.22
C LEU A 173 15.04 -15.33 -2.73
N PRO A 174 15.73 -15.73 -3.82
CA PRO A 174 15.68 -17.06 -4.43
C PRO A 174 16.24 -18.14 -3.48
N SER A 175 15.89 -19.41 -3.75
CA SER A 175 16.38 -20.58 -3.00
C SER A 175 17.12 -21.54 -3.93
N ASP A 176 17.71 -22.60 -3.37
CA ASP A 176 18.29 -23.70 -4.14
C ASP A 176 17.28 -24.43 -5.03
N HIS A 177 15.98 -24.29 -4.73
CA HIS A 177 14.89 -24.95 -5.46
C HIS A 177 14.18 -24.04 -6.46
N THR A 178 14.36 -22.72 -6.37
CA THR A 178 13.73 -21.78 -7.30
C THR A 178 14.47 -20.45 -7.39
N ASN A 179 14.70 -20.02 -8.63
CA ASN A 179 15.12 -18.68 -9.01
C ASN A 179 13.95 -17.87 -9.62
N VAL A 180 12.73 -18.41 -9.58
CA VAL A 180 11.50 -17.80 -10.07
C VAL A 180 10.70 -17.25 -8.90
N PHE A 181 10.47 -15.94 -8.87
CA PHE A 181 9.72 -15.29 -7.81
C PHE A 181 9.27 -13.87 -8.17
N ARG A 182 8.23 -13.38 -7.48
CA ARG A 182 7.82 -11.99 -7.55
C ARG A 182 8.70 -11.10 -6.69
N LEU A 183 9.44 -10.19 -7.31
CA LEU A 183 10.25 -9.19 -6.61
C LEU A 183 9.39 -8.04 -6.07
N VAL A 184 8.45 -7.52 -6.87
CA VAL A 184 7.55 -6.42 -6.47
C VAL A 184 6.09 -6.85 -6.70
N ASN A 185 5.27 -6.69 -5.66
CA ASN A 185 3.87 -7.09 -5.59
C ASN A 185 2.93 -5.87 -5.47
N SER A 186 3.07 -4.91 -6.38
CA SER A 186 2.16 -3.78 -6.52
C SER A 186 1.87 -3.06 -5.18
N GLU A 187 0.61 -3.00 -4.74
CA GLU A 187 0.19 -2.38 -3.48
C GLU A 187 0.83 -3.03 -2.26
N GLY A 188 1.11 -4.34 -2.29
CA GLY A 188 1.76 -5.07 -1.20
C GLY A 188 3.17 -4.55 -0.89
N ASP A 189 3.86 -3.99 -1.88
CA ASP A 189 5.16 -3.32 -1.72
C ASP A 189 5.09 -1.80 -1.84
N ARG A 190 3.88 -1.23 -1.76
CA ARG A 190 3.62 0.22 -1.84
C ARG A 190 4.05 0.84 -3.17
N LEU A 191 3.97 0.06 -4.25
CA LEU A 191 4.23 0.48 -5.63
C LEU A 191 3.01 0.11 -6.50
N SER A 192 1.85 0.63 -6.12
CA SER A 192 0.55 0.31 -6.75
C SER A 192 0.57 0.48 -8.27
N GLY A 193 0.26 -0.59 -9.00
CA GLY A 193 0.29 -0.67 -10.46
C GLY A 193 1.61 -1.18 -11.06
N LEU A 194 2.62 -1.50 -10.24
CA LEU A 194 3.90 -2.06 -10.67
C LEU A 194 4.07 -3.50 -10.14
N ILE A 195 4.24 -4.44 -11.06
CA ILE A 195 4.65 -5.81 -10.74
C ILE A 195 5.99 -6.09 -11.40
N VAL A 196 6.88 -6.74 -10.65
CA VAL A 196 8.18 -7.20 -11.18
C VAL A 196 8.36 -8.66 -10.81
N ASP A 197 8.34 -9.52 -11.83
CA ASP A 197 8.53 -10.96 -11.70
C ASP A 197 9.91 -11.34 -12.24
N VAL A 198 10.67 -12.12 -11.46
CA VAL A 198 11.97 -12.69 -11.82
C VAL A 198 11.72 -14.12 -12.26
N LEU A 199 12.06 -14.45 -13.49
CA LEU A 199 11.87 -15.74 -14.14
C LEU A 199 13.24 -16.30 -14.54
N GLY A 200 14.00 -16.78 -13.56
CA GLY A 200 15.39 -17.15 -13.78
C GLY A 200 16.26 -15.93 -14.09
N GLU A 201 16.78 -15.87 -15.32
CA GLU A 201 17.63 -14.76 -15.78
C GLU A 201 16.84 -13.59 -16.38
N GLN A 202 15.56 -13.84 -16.72
CA GLN A 202 14.66 -12.85 -17.29
C GLN A 202 13.88 -12.13 -16.20
N VAL A 203 13.70 -10.82 -16.34
CA VAL A 203 12.76 -10.04 -15.52
C VAL A 203 11.62 -9.58 -16.38
N VAL A 204 10.39 -9.73 -15.89
CA VAL A 204 9.18 -9.22 -16.52
C VAL A 204 8.62 -8.12 -15.63
N VAL A 205 8.47 -6.93 -16.20
CA VAL A 205 7.83 -5.79 -15.55
C VAL A 205 6.44 -5.63 -16.14
N ALA A 206 5.40 -5.78 -15.33
CA ALA A 206 4.04 -5.47 -15.72
C ALA A 206 3.61 -4.12 -15.15
N SER A 207 3.06 -3.28 -16.02
CA SER A 207 2.71 -1.90 -15.70
C SER A 207 1.22 -1.68 -15.97
N SER A 208 0.49 -1.25 -14.95
CA SER A 208 -0.96 -1.02 -14.99
C SER A 208 -1.37 0.33 -14.40
N ALA A 209 -0.42 1.27 -14.27
CA ALA A 209 -0.69 2.63 -13.84
C ALA A 209 0.17 3.64 -14.59
N ALA A 210 -0.39 4.82 -14.89
CA ALA A 210 0.29 5.81 -15.72
C ALA A 210 1.61 6.34 -15.11
N TRP A 211 1.69 6.38 -13.79
CA TRP A 211 2.92 6.80 -13.11
C TRP A 211 4.07 5.80 -13.32
N VAL A 212 3.75 4.51 -13.47
CA VAL A 212 4.75 3.45 -13.71
C VAL A 212 5.40 3.66 -15.08
N GLU A 213 4.58 3.90 -16.11
CA GLU A 213 5.08 4.24 -17.45
C GLU A 213 5.92 5.52 -17.43
N ARG A 214 5.48 6.57 -16.72
CA ARG A 214 6.22 7.83 -16.58
C ARG A 214 7.61 7.64 -15.95
N HIS A 215 7.74 6.68 -15.02
CA HIS A 215 8.97 6.42 -14.28
C HIS A 215 9.73 5.17 -14.78
N ARG A 216 9.45 4.71 -16.01
CA ARG A 216 10.02 3.50 -16.58
C ARG A 216 11.55 3.41 -16.47
N SER A 217 12.27 4.47 -16.86
CA SER A 217 13.74 4.48 -16.81
C SER A 217 14.29 4.33 -15.38
N THR A 218 13.66 4.99 -14.41
CA THR A 218 14.02 4.86 -12.99
C THR A 218 13.72 3.46 -12.46
N ILE A 219 12.61 2.84 -12.90
CA ILE A 219 12.23 1.49 -12.53
C ILE A 219 13.19 0.46 -13.12
N GLU A 220 13.54 0.58 -14.40
CA GLU A 220 14.54 -0.29 -15.05
C GLU A 220 15.89 -0.21 -14.34
N LEU A 221 16.32 0.99 -13.94
CA LEU A 221 17.51 1.19 -13.13
C LEU A 221 17.40 0.54 -11.73
N ALA A 222 16.24 0.66 -11.08
CA ALA A 222 16.00 0.03 -9.78
C ALA A 222 16.00 -1.51 -9.88
N VAL A 223 15.41 -2.06 -10.95
CA VAL A 223 15.46 -3.48 -11.31
C VAL A 223 16.90 -3.93 -11.47
N GLY A 224 17.71 -3.24 -12.28
CA GLY A 224 19.12 -3.60 -12.50
C GLY A 224 19.98 -3.56 -11.23
N LYS A 225 19.66 -2.67 -10.27
CA LYS A 225 20.30 -2.64 -8.95
C LYS A 225 19.83 -3.78 -8.04
N ALA A 226 18.56 -4.18 -8.14
CA ALA A 226 17.98 -5.22 -7.31
C ALA A 226 18.37 -6.63 -7.78
N ILE A 227 18.28 -6.86 -9.10
CA ILE A 227 18.55 -8.10 -9.83
C ILE A 227 19.62 -7.78 -10.86
N LYS A 228 20.77 -8.44 -10.77
CA LYS A 228 21.91 -8.22 -11.68
C LYS A 228 21.63 -8.87 -13.05
N THR A 229 20.72 -8.31 -13.82
CA THR A 229 20.36 -8.80 -15.16
C THR A 229 20.20 -7.66 -16.16
N SER A 230 20.51 -7.96 -17.43
CA SER A 230 20.27 -7.09 -18.59
C SER A 230 18.96 -7.44 -19.32
N HIS A 231 18.29 -8.53 -18.94
CA HIS A 231 17.12 -9.04 -19.65
C HIS A 231 15.84 -8.59 -18.95
N VAL A 232 15.32 -7.42 -19.35
CA VAL A 232 14.05 -6.88 -18.84
C VAL A 232 13.03 -6.80 -19.97
N SER A 233 11.88 -7.46 -19.79
CA SER A 233 10.74 -7.42 -20.69
C SER A 233 9.66 -6.55 -20.04
N TRP A 234 9.24 -5.49 -20.75
CA TRP A 234 8.19 -4.59 -20.28
C TRP A 234 6.85 -4.98 -20.90
N ARG A 235 5.86 -5.28 -20.07
CA ARG A 235 4.53 -5.78 -20.47
C ARG A 235 3.45 -4.82 -19.95
N PRO A 236 3.11 -3.76 -20.71
CA PRO A 236 2.09 -2.81 -20.30
C PRO A 236 0.70 -3.45 -20.39
N SER A 237 -0.15 -3.26 -19.37
CA SER A 237 -1.56 -3.65 -19.40
C SER A 237 -2.37 -2.60 -20.16
N VAL A 238 -2.41 -2.72 -21.49
CA VAL A 238 -2.92 -1.70 -22.42
C VAL A 238 -4.34 -1.25 -22.08
N GLU A 239 -5.24 -2.17 -21.75
CA GLU A 239 -6.64 -1.88 -21.43
C GLU A 239 -6.74 -1.02 -20.16
N ILE A 240 -5.98 -1.36 -19.13
CA ILE A 240 -5.96 -0.61 -17.86
C ILE A 240 -5.29 0.76 -18.08
N LEU A 241 -4.23 0.83 -18.88
CA LEU A 241 -3.54 2.08 -19.15
C LEU A 241 -4.40 3.06 -19.96
N LYS A 242 -5.32 2.57 -20.80
CA LYS A 242 -6.35 3.40 -21.44
C LYS A 242 -7.27 4.04 -20.40
N GLU A 243 -7.70 3.30 -19.38
CA GLU A 243 -8.48 3.84 -18.25
C GLU A 243 -7.68 4.84 -17.39
N GLU A 244 -6.35 4.71 -17.37
CA GLU A 244 -5.44 5.68 -16.74
C GLU A 244 -5.14 6.90 -17.63
N GLY A 245 -5.70 6.97 -18.84
CA GLY A 245 -5.53 8.09 -19.78
C GLY A 245 -4.30 8.01 -20.68
N LEU A 246 -3.64 6.85 -20.77
CA LEU A 246 -2.51 6.61 -21.66
C LEU A 246 -2.95 5.85 -22.92
N GLN A 247 -2.46 6.30 -24.08
CA GLN A 247 -2.54 5.52 -25.30
C GLN A 247 -1.23 4.76 -25.50
N VAL A 248 -1.26 3.46 -25.22
CA VAL A 248 -0.13 2.57 -25.46
C VAL A 248 -0.37 1.84 -26.78
N SER A 249 0.50 2.07 -27.77
CA SER A 249 0.53 1.28 -29.00
C SER A 249 1.32 -0.01 -28.75
N THR A 250 0.71 -1.16 -28.97
CA THR A 250 1.44 -2.44 -29.04
C THR A 250 2.24 -2.47 -30.33
N SER A 251 3.55 -2.63 -30.23
CA SER A 251 4.42 -2.85 -31.39
C SER A 251 4.31 -4.29 -31.89
N GLU A 252 3.09 -4.75 -32.20
CA GLU A 252 2.82 -6.09 -32.73
C GLU A 252 2.31 -6.09 -34.19
N ASP A 253 2.08 -4.93 -34.81
CA ASP A 253 1.53 -4.83 -36.18
C ASP A 253 2.57 -4.55 -37.28
N SER A 254 3.85 -4.86 -37.08
CA SER A 254 4.84 -4.71 -38.15
C SER A 254 5.98 -5.74 -38.11
N SER A 255 5.67 -7.03 -38.22
CA SER A 255 6.53 -8.02 -38.90
C SER A 255 5.91 -9.42 -38.87
N LEU A 256 4.85 -9.64 -39.65
CA LEU A 256 4.53 -10.98 -40.14
C LEU A 256 5.18 -11.15 -41.50
N ASP A 257 6.47 -11.46 -41.49
CA ASP A 257 7.03 -12.36 -42.50
C ASP A 257 8.33 -13.00 -41.98
N SER A 258 8.33 -14.34 -41.93
CA SER A 258 9.45 -15.24 -41.61
C SER A 258 10.01 -15.31 -40.17
N ALA A 259 9.36 -16.09 -39.29
CA ALA A 259 10.03 -16.79 -38.18
C ALA A 259 9.14 -17.93 -37.61
N SER A 260 9.06 -19.05 -38.33
CA SER A 260 8.25 -20.22 -37.93
C SER A 260 8.86 -21.12 -36.84
N ASP A 261 10.01 -20.77 -36.25
CA ASP A 261 10.69 -21.63 -35.26
C ASP A 261 10.75 -21.06 -33.83
N VAL A 262 10.13 -19.90 -33.55
CA VAL A 262 10.14 -19.25 -32.20
C VAL A 262 8.79 -19.35 -31.47
N ILE A 263 7.76 -19.84 -32.15
CA ILE A 263 6.37 -19.83 -31.63
C ILE A 263 6.17 -20.85 -30.49
N GLY A 264 6.98 -21.92 -30.43
CA GLY A 264 6.87 -22.93 -29.38
C GLY A 264 7.28 -22.45 -27.99
N ASP A 265 8.33 -21.63 -27.88
CA ASP A 265 8.81 -21.14 -26.57
C ASP A 265 7.91 -20.03 -26.00
N PHE A 266 7.25 -19.25 -26.86
CA PHE A 266 6.41 -18.13 -26.43
C PHE A 266 5.04 -18.58 -25.87
N GLU A 267 4.39 -19.59 -26.47
CA GLU A 267 3.13 -20.15 -25.96
C GLU A 267 3.30 -20.92 -24.65
N VAL A 268 4.44 -21.61 -24.47
CA VAL A 268 4.78 -22.28 -23.22
C VAL A 268 5.04 -21.26 -22.12
N PHE A 269 5.64 -20.10 -22.44
CA PHE A 269 5.86 -19.01 -21.50
C PHE A 269 4.57 -18.30 -21.08
N GLU A 270 3.67 -18.02 -22.02
CA GLU A 270 2.33 -17.48 -21.71
C GLU A 270 1.54 -18.46 -20.83
N SER A 271 1.58 -19.75 -21.16
CA SER A 271 0.91 -20.79 -20.37
C SER A 271 1.50 -20.92 -18.96
N PHE A 272 2.83 -20.83 -18.81
CA PHE A 272 3.50 -20.88 -17.51
C PHE A 272 3.25 -19.61 -16.68
N LEU A 273 3.22 -18.44 -17.31
CA LEU A 273 2.92 -17.17 -16.64
C LEU A 273 1.45 -17.09 -16.22
N VAL A 274 0.52 -17.52 -17.07
CA VAL A 274 -0.91 -17.59 -16.73
C VAL A 274 -1.15 -18.58 -15.59
N LEU A 275 -0.44 -19.72 -15.57
CA LEU A 275 -0.51 -20.70 -14.49
C LEU A 275 0.12 -20.18 -13.19
N PHE A 276 1.27 -19.50 -13.26
CA PHE A 276 1.93 -18.87 -12.10
C PHE A 276 1.07 -17.72 -11.50
N LEU A 277 0.51 -16.86 -12.36
CA LEU A 277 -0.37 -15.76 -11.95
C LEU A 277 -1.72 -16.27 -11.40
N HIS A 278 -2.23 -17.42 -11.87
CA HIS A 278 -3.44 -18.03 -11.30
C HIS A 278 -3.18 -18.75 -9.96
N THR A 279 -2.01 -19.37 -9.78
CA THR A 279 -1.70 -20.16 -8.58
C THR A 279 -1.25 -19.32 -7.38
N HIS A 280 -0.77 -18.09 -7.59
CA HIS A 280 -0.23 -17.23 -6.52
C HIS A 280 -1.03 -15.94 -6.24
N LYS A 281 -2.33 -15.90 -6.54
CA LYS A 281 -3.23 -14.77 -6.16
C LYS A 281 -3.41 -14.52 -4.65
N PHE A 282 -2.73 -15.27 -3.78
CA PHE A 282 -2.83 -15.12 -2.33
C PHE A 282 -1.47 -15.32 -1.65
N LEU A 283 -0.52 -14.41 -1.87
CA LEU A 283 0.56 -14.12 -0.91
C LEU A 283 0.93 -12.63 -0.96
#